data_AF-A0A933TU22-F1
#
_entry.id   AF-A0A933TU22-F1
#
_cell.length_a   1.000
_cell.length_b   1.000
_cell.length_c   1.000
_cell.angle_alpha   90.00
_cell.angle_beta   90.00
_cell.angle_gamma   90.00
#
_symmetry.space_group_name_H-M   'P 1'
#
loop_
_entity.id
_entity.type
_entity.pdbx_description
1 polymer ?
#
loop_
_entity_poly.entity_id
_entity_poly.type
_entity_poly.pdbx_seq_one_letter_code
_entity_poly.pdbx_strand_id
1 'polypeptide(L)'
;MKESTNFRPEMSQKVPARTNKENIFATPKPERLIQKVLKLATIEGDWVIDSFLGSGTTSAVSHKMKRKHIGIEMGDHAYTHVQKRLKTVVDGADNGGISKIVDWRGGGGFKFYELAPSLLRKDKYNNWVIDEKYNANMLAAAMCKHEGFKFFPDAGIYWKQGRSTESDYIFVTTSFVTVEQLDKIHEEMKGDESLLICAKAFAPGCKERHSNITVKKIPQMVLGKCEFGKDNYDLNIIKAENDEDTI
;
A
#
# COMPACT_ATOMS: atom_id res chain seq x y z
N MET A 1 13.36 -63.06 8.83
CA MET A 1 12.80 -62.57 7.55
C MET A 1 11.89 -61.40 7.88
N LYS A 2 12.17 -60.24 7.27
CA LYS A 2 11.38 -59.01 7.41
C LYS A 2 10.24 -59.07 6.39
N GLU A 3 9.00 -58.84 6.81
CA GLU A 3 7.91 -58.58 5.88
C GLU A 3 7.46 -57.13 6.02
N SER A 4 7.46 -56.49 4.85
CA SER A 4 7.36 -55.08 4.58
C SER A 4 5.93 -54.66 4.32
N THR A 5 5.55 -53.54 4.92
CA THR A 5 4.37 -52.72 4.64
C THR A 5 4.22 -52.39 3.14
N ASN A 6 3.14 -52.86 2.52
CA ASN A 6 2.73 -52.46 1.18
C ASN A 6 1.76 -51.27 1.27
N PHE A 7 2.30 -50.06 1.12
CA PHE A 7 1.56 -48.84 0.80
C PHE A 7 1.05 -48.92 -0.65
N ARG A 8 -0.24 -48.71 -0.87
CA ARG A 8 -0.82 -48.53 -2.21
C ARG A 8 -0.45 -47.14 -2.74
N PRO A 9 0.00 -46.98 -3.99
CA PRO A 9 0.30 -45.67 -4.56
C PRO A 9 -0.99 -44.97 -4.99
N GLU A 10 -1.20 -43.75 -4.51
CA GLU A 10 -2.25 -42.86 -5.02
C GLU A 10 -1.96 -42.46 -6.48
N MET A 11 -3.01 -42.53 -7.31
CA MET A 11 -3.01 -42.04 -8.69
C MET A 11 -2.82 -40.51 -8.72
N SER A 12 -1.58 -40.06 -8.89
CA SER A 12 -1.29 -38.70 -9.33
C SER A 12 -1.56 -38.59 -10.84
N GLN A 13 -2.72 -38.06 -11.22
CA GLN A 13 -2.92 -37.54 -12.57
C GLN A 13 -2.05 -36.29 -12.74
N LYS A 14 -0.84 -36.48 -13.28
CA LYS A 14 0.04 -35.41 -13.73
C LYS A 14 -0.62 -34.68 -14.90
N VAL A 15 -1.16 -33.49 -14.64
CA VAL A 15 -1.42 -32.49 -15.69
C VAL A 15 -0.07 -32.06 -16.26
N PRO A 16 0.19 -32.16 -17.57
CA PRO A 16 1.50 -31.81 -18.11
C PRO A 16 1.72 -30.30 -17.98
N ALA A 17 2.70 -29.92 -17.17
CA ALA A 17 3.19 -28.55 -17.08
C ALA A 17 3.80 -28.14 -18.44
N ARG A 18 3.08 -27.31 -19.19
CA ARG A 18 3.67 -26.56 -20.32
C ARG A 18 4.54 -25.44 -19.75
N THR A 19 5.80 -25.74 -19.51
CA THR A 19 6.82 -24.73 -19.22
C THR A 19 7.18 -23.98 -20.50
N ASN A 20 6.45 -22.90 -20.79
CA ASN A 20 6.92 -21.83 -21.68
C ASN A 20 7.23 -20.62 -20.81
N LYS A 21 8.53 -20.40 -20.52
CA LYS A 21 9.02 -19.32 -19.64
C LYS A 21 8.86 -17.90 -20.23
N GLU A 22 8.32 -17.74 -21.44
CA GLU A 22 8.24 -16.43 -22.12
C GLU A 22 6.87 -15.74 -22.05
N ASN A 23 5.83 -16.31 -21.44
CA ASN A 23 4.55 -15.61 -21.31
C ASN A 23 3.72 -16.10 -20.12
N ILE A 24 4.05 -15.58 -18.93
CA ILE A 24 3.40 -15.92 -17.65
C ILE A 24 1.89 -15.55 -17.66
N PHE A 25 1.43 -14.76 -18.64
CA PHE A 25 0.01 -14.41 -18.85
C PHE A 25 -0.58 -14.88 -20.18
N ALA A 26 -0.16 -16.04 -20.69
CA ALA A 26 -0.77 -16.64 -21.88
C ALA A 26 -2.30 -16.89 -21.77
N THR A 27 -2.89 -16.78 -20.57
CA THR A 27 -4.32 -17.04 -20.31
C THR A 27 -4.96 -15.99 -19.37
N PRO A 28 -5.12 -14.72 -19.81
CA PRO A 28 -5.84 -13.74 -19.01
C PRO A 28 -7.28 -14.21 -18.76
N LYS A 29 -7.84 -13.92 -17.58
CA LYS A 29 -9.25 -14.21 -17.28
C LYS A 29 -10.14 -13.61 -18.39
N PRO A 30 -11.10 -14.38 -18.95
CA PRO A 30 -11.98 -13.85 -20.00
C PRO A 30 -12.86 -12.71 -19.46
N GLU A 31 -12.83 -11.54 -20.11
CA GLU A 31 -13.60 -10.36 -19.65
C GLU A 31 -15.11 -10.64 -19.52
N ARG A 32 -15.67 -11.48 -20.41
CA ARG A 32 -17.09 -11.86 -20.36
C ARG A 32 -17.45 -12.63 -19.08
N LEU A 33 -16.53 -13.41 -18.53
CA LEU A 33 -16.76 -14.13 -17.28
C LEU A 33 -16.84 -13.12 -16.12
N ILE A 34 -15.90 -12.20 -16.04
CA ILE A 34 -15.90 -11.14 -15.02
C ILE A 34 -17.14 -10.27 -15.15
N GLN A 35 -17.54 -9.91 -16.37
CA GLN A 35 -18.77 -9.14 -16.61
C GLN A 35 -20.00 -9.84 -16.04
N LYS A 36 -20.13 -11.17 -16.23
CA LYS A 36 -21.24 -11.95 -15.66
C LYS A 36 -21.22 -11.91 -14.13
N VAL A 37 -20.05 -12.13 -13.53
CA VAL A 37 -19.88 -12.07 -12.07
C VAL A 37 -20.29 -10.70 -11.53
N LEU A 38 -19.77 -9.62 -12.12
CA LEU A 38 -20.09 -8.26 -11.68
C LEU A 38 -21.56 -7.90 -11.88
N LYS A 39 -22.20 -8.35 -12.96
CA LYS A 39 -23.65 -8.14 -13.17
C LYS A 39 -24.51 -8.82 -12.10
N LEU A 40 -24.07 -9.97 -11.57
CA LEU A 40 -24.81 -10.72 -10.56
C LEU A 40 -24.56 -10.20 -9.14
N ALA A 41 -23.35 -9.69 -8.88
CA ALA A 41 -22.90 -9.35 -7.53
C ALA A 41 -22.87 -7.86 -7.20
N THR A 42 -22.94 -6.96 -8.21
CA THR A 42 -22.74 -5.51 -8.02
C THR A 42 -23.60 -4.66 -8.94
N ILE A 43 -23.82 -3.40 -8.56
CA ILE A 43 -24.42 -2.36 -9.39
C ILE A 43 -23.38 -1.29 -9.78
N GLU A 44 -23.78 -0.33 -10.62
CA GLU A 44 -22.92 0.81 -10.99
C GLU A 44 -22.53 1.63 -9.74
N GLY A 45 -21.27 2.06 -9.66
CA GLY A 45 -20.74 2.81 -8.53
C GLY A 45 -20.19 1.99 -7.35
N ASP A 46 -20.51 0.69 -7.28
CA ASP A 46 -19.98 -0.22 -6.25
C ASP A 46 -18.46 -0.40 -6.34
N TRP A 47 -17.84 -0.82 -5.24
CA TRP A 47 -16.42 -1.15 -5.17
C TRP A 47 -16.17 -2.62 -5.49
N VAL A 48 -15.18 -2.86 -6.35
CA VAL A 48 -14.64 -4.19 -6.66
C VAL A 48 -13.17 -4.25 -6.24
N ILE A 49 -12.79 -5.26 -5.47
CA ILE A 49 -11.39 -5.49 -5.10
C ILE A 49 -10.87 -6.76 -5.76
N ASP A 50 -9.69 -6.68 -6.36
CA ASP A 50 -8.94 -7.83 -6.87
C ASP A 50 -7.52 -7.80 -6.30
N SER A 51 -7.23 -8.70 -5.38
CA SER A 51 -5.92 -8.81 -4.73
C SER A 51 -4.88 -9.57 -5.57
N PHE A 52 -5.27 -10.15 -6.70
CA PHE A 52 -4.44 -10.94 -7.60
C PHE A 52 -4.70 -10.53 -9.05
N LEU A 53 -4.45 -9.24 -9.30
CA LEU A 53 -4.95 -8.55 -10.48
C LEU A 53 -4.41 -9.11 -11.82
N GLY A 54 -3.20 -9.65 -11.80
CA GLY A 54 -2.50 -10.22 -12.95
C GLY A 54 -2.43 -9.24 -14.12
N SER A 55 -3.14 -9.57 -15.20
CA SER A 55 -3.20 -8.74 -16.41
C SER A 55 -4.12 -7.52 -16.33
N GLY A 56 -4.78 -7.27 -15.19
CA GLY A 56 -5.69 -6.12 -15.03
C GLY A 56 -7.13 -6.34 -15.47
N THR A 57 -7.54 -7.58 -15.77
CA THR A 57 -8.89 -7.89 -16.32
C THR A 57 -10.01 -7.39 -15.41
N THR A 58 -9.93 -7.65 -14.10
CA THR A 58 -11.01 -7.26 -13.17
C THR A 58 -11.18 -5.75 -13.10
N SER A 59 -10.07 -5.00 -12.99
CA SER A 59 -10.08 -3.55 -13.05
C SER A 59 -10.62 -3.02 -14.38
N ALA A 60 -10.16 -3.55 -15.52
CA ALA A 60 -10.61 -3.12 -16.84
C ALA A 60 -12.13 -3.33 -17.03
N VAL A 61 -12.65 -4.49 -16.66
CA VAL A 61 -14.09 -4.79 -16.77
C VAL A 61 -14.91 -3.95 -15.79
N SER A 62 -14.44 -3.80 -14.55
CA SER A 62 -15.09 -2.95 -13.54
C SER A 62 -15.19 -1.50 -14.01
N HIS A 63 -14.10 -0.96 -14.57
CA HIS A 63 -14.03 0.39 -15.10
C HIS A 63 -15.00 0.60 -16.27
N LYS A 64 -14.99 -0.30 -17.27
CA LYS A 64 -15.92 -0.25 -18.42
C LYS A 64 -17.38 -0.37 -17.98
N MET A 65 -17.64 -1.08 -16.90
CA MET A 65 -18.96 -1.24 -16.29
C MET A 65 -19.27 -0.15 -15.25
N LYS A 66 -18.45 0.90 -15.13
CA LYS A 66 -18.67 2.05 -14.22
C LYS A 66 -18.72 1.68 -12.73
N ARG A 67 -17.97 0.67 -12.32
CA ARG A 67 -17.69 0.37 -10.91
C ARG A 67 -16.40 1.06 -10.49
N LYS A 68 -16.28 1.36 -9.19
CA LYS A 68 -15.00 1.73 -8.58
C LYS A 68 -14.20 0.45 -8.36
N HIS A 69 -12.88 0.51 -8.47
CA HIS A 69 -12.06 -0.69 -8.28
C HIS A 69 -10.75 -0.41 -7.56
N ILE A 70 -10.29 -1.42 -6.82
CA ILE A 70 -8.94 -1.50 -6.25
C ILE A 70 -8.33 -2.79 -6.78
N GLY A 71 -7.22 -2.67 -7.51
CA GLY A 71 -6.47 -3.81 -8.00
C GLY A 71 -5.08 -3.81 -7.36
N ILE A 72 -4.65 -4.96 -6.86
CA ILE A 72 -3.35 -5.16 -6.22
C ILE A 72 -2.59 -6.18 -7.06
N GLU A 73 -1.34 -5.85 -7.38
CA GLU A 73 -0.42 -6.72 -8.12
C GLU A 73 0.98 -6.59 -7.53
N MET A 74 1.74 -7.69 -7.54
CA MET A 74 3.09 -7.73 -6.99
C MET A 74 4.12 -7.79 -8.12
N GLY A 75 5.17 -6.98 -8.00
CA GLY A 75 6.30 -6.97 -8.93
C GLY A 75 6.04 -6.18 -10.23
N ASP A 76 6.98 -6.32 -11.16
CA ASP A 76 7.08 -5.46 -12.37
C ASP A 76 5.87 -5.58 -13.33
N HIS A 77 5.03 -6.59 -13.15
CA HIS A 77 3.79 -6.77 -13.91
C HIS A 77 2.82 -5.60 -13.73
N ALA A 78 2.80 -4.99 -12.54
CA ALA A 78 1.98 -3.81 -12.26
C ALA A 78 2.30 -2.65 -13.24
N TYR A 79 3.57 -2.46 -13.57
CA TYR A 79 4.02 -1.41 -14.50
C TYR A 79 3.94 -1.84 -15.97
N THR A 80 4.41 -3.04 -16.26
CA THR A 80 4.58 -3.52 -17.63
C THR A 80 3.26 -3.88 -18.31
N HIS A 81 2.27 -4.37 -17.55
CA HIS A 81 1.00 -4.86 -18.07
C HIS A 81 -0.20 -4.05 -17.55
N VAL A 82 -0.40 -4.02 -16.22
CA VAL A 82 -1.60 -3.43 -15.61
C VAL A 82 -1.70 -1.94 -15.92
N GLN A 83 -0.67 -1.16 -15.59
CA GLN A 83 -0.68 0.28 -15.78
C GLN A 83 -0.90 0.66 -17.25
N LYS A 84 -0.22 -0.03 -18.18
CA LYS A 84 -0.38 0.21 -19.62
C LYS A 84 -1.79 -0.12 -20.11
N ARG A 85 -2.35 -1.27 -19.71
CA ARG A 85 -3.71 -1.66 -20.08
C ARG A 85 -4.76 -0.72 -19.50
N LEU A 86 -4.64 -0.29 -18.24
CA LEU A 86 -5.60 0.65 -17.66
C LEU A 86 -5.55 2.03 -18.32
N LYS A 87 -4.36 2.48 -18.75
CA LYS A 87 -4.25 3.69 -19.59
C LYS A 87 -5.06 3.52 -20.88
N THR A 88 -4.87 2.43 -21.62
CA THR A 88 -5.63 2.21 -22.87
C THR A 88 -7.14 2.06 -22.63
N VAL A 89 -7.57 1.51 -21.48
CA VAL A 89 -8.98 1.48 -21.09
C VAL A 89 -9.52 2.90 -20.86
N VAL A 90 -8.81 3.73 -20.10
CA VAL A 90 -9.19 5.12 -19.84
C VAL A 90 -9.20 5.94 -21.13
N ASP A 91 -8.22 5.73 -22.02
CA ASP A 91 -8.13 6.44 -23.30
C ASP A 91 -9.16 5.94 -24.34
N GLY A 92 -9.90 4.87 -24.05
CA GLY A 92 -10.86 4.25 -24.97
C GLY A 92 -10.21 3.44 -26.10
N ALA A 93 -8.89 3.30 -26.11
CA ALA A 93 -8.14 2.52 -27.09
C ALA A 93 -8.23 0.99 -26.86
N ASP A 94 -8.64 0.55 -25.67
CA ASP A 94 -8.85 -0.86 -25.36
C ASP A 94 -10.13 -1.39 -26.03
N ASN A 95 -9.98 -1.96 -27.22
CA ASN A 95 -11.07 -2.50 -28.04
C ASN A 95 -11.40 -3.98 -27.72
N GLY A 96 -10.75 -4.57 -26.71
CA GLY A 96 -10.88 -5.97 -26.33
C GLY A 96 -12.12 -6.29 -25.49
N GLY A 97 -12.41 -7.60 -25.37
CA GLY A 97 -13.34 -8.15 -24.40
C GLY A 97 -14.76 -7.58 -24.48
N ILE A 98 -15.17 -6.82 -23.46
CA ILE A 98 -16.55 -6.31 -23.35
C ILE A 98 -16.74 -4.90 -23.91
N SER A 99 -15.70 -4.22 -24.42
CA SER A 99 -15.78 -2.82 -24.83
C SER A 99 -16.92 -2.55 -25.81
N LYS A 100 -17.08 -3.41 -26.83
CA LYS A 100 -18.19 -3.30 -27.80
C LYS A 100 -19.56 -3.57 -27.19
N ILE A 101 -19.65 -4.47 -26.21
CA ILE A 101 -20.92 -4.88 -25.58
C ILE A 101 -21.49 -3.75 -24.74
N VAL A 102 -20.62 -2.92 -24.15
CA VAL A 102 -21.02 -1.82 -23.26
C VAL A 102 -20.86 -0.44 -23.91
N ASP A 103 -20.61 -0.38 -25.24
CA ASP A 103 -20.28 0.84 -25.99
C ASP A 103 -19.25 1.73 -25.26
N TRP A 104 -18.15 1.11 -24.81
CA TRP A 104 -17.10 1.82 -24.09
C TRP A 104 -16.31 2.73 -25.02
N ARG A 105 -16.21 4.02 -24.67
CA ARG A 105 -15.49 5.05 -25.45
C ARG A 105 -14.34 5.71 -24.70
N GLY A 106 -13.96 5.16 -23.55
CA GLY A 106 -13.00 5.79 -22.64
C GLY A 106 -13.64 6.70 -21.60
N GLY A 107 -12.80 7.30 -20.76
CA GLY A 107 -13.17 8.18 -19.66
C GLY A 107 -12.78 7.64 -18.28
N GLY A 108 -13.01 8.46 -17.27
CA GLY A 108 -12.59 8.20 -15.89
C GLY A 108 -11.08 8.35 -15.70
N GLY A 109 -10.55 7.75 -14.64
CA GLY A 109 -9.13 7.73 -14.36
C GLY A 109 -8.82 6.78 -13.21
N PHE A 110 -7.55 6.46 -13.04
CA PHE A 110 -7.08 5.66 -11.91
C PHE A 110 -5.85 6.32 -11.29
N LYS A 111 -5.63 6.01 -10.01
CA LYS A 111 -4.39 6.36 -9.32
C LYS A 111 -3.56 5.09 -9.20
N PHE A 112 -2.26 5.22 -9.46
CA PHE A 112 -1.31 4.14 -9.30
C PHE A 112 -0.47 4.43 -8.05
N TYR A 113 -0.41 3.46 -7.15
CA TYR A 113 0.33 3.56 -5.89
C TYR A 113 1.28 2.38 -5.78
N GLU A 114 2.45 2.64 -5.21
CA GLU A 114 3.42 1.62 -4.84
C GLU A 114 3.48 1.54 -3.31
N LEU A 115 3.56 0.33 -2.78
CA LEU A 115 3.72 0.13 -1.35
C LEU A 115 5.19 0.38 -0.98
N ALA A 116 5.44 1.38 -0.14
CA ALA A 116 6.77 1.64 0.38
C ALA A 116 7.24 0.50 1.29
N PRO A 117 8.56 0.30 1.46
CA PRO A 117 9.09 -0.63 2.45
C PRO A 117 8.55 -0.35 3.86
N SER A 118 8.60 -1.34 4.76
CA SER A 118 8.24 -1.10 6.17
C SER A 118 9.05 0.06 6.74
N LEU A 119 8.37 1.03 7.37
CA LEU A 119 9.02 2.20 7.95
C LEU A 119 9.95 1.84 9.12
N LEU A 120 9.57 0.82 9.88
CA LEU A 120 10.31 0.34 11.04
C LEU A 120 10.80 -1.09 10.81
N ARG A 121 11.99 -1.36 11.33
CA ARG A 121 12.58 -2.71 11.44
C ARG A 121 13.10 -2.94 12.85
N LYS A 122 13.30 -4.20 13.21
CA LYS A 122 14.00 -4.56 14.44
C LYS A 122 15.51 -4.59 14.20
N ASP A 123 16.28 -4.02 15.11
CA ASP A 123 17.73 -4.17 15.12
C ASP A 123 18.17 -5.52 15.74
N LYS A 124 19.48 -5.77 15.81
CA LYS A 124 20.06 -6.98 16.44
C LYS A 124 19.73 -7.15 17.92
N TYR A 125 19.21 -6.12 18.57
CA TYR A 125 18.81 -6.10 19.97
C TYR A 125 17.28 -6.08 20.14
N ASN A 126 16.53 -6.37 19.06
CA ASN A 126 15.07 -6.41 19.04
C ASN A 126 14.39 -5.04 19.31
N ASN A 127 15.11 -3.93 19.11
CA ASN A 127 14.56 -2.57 19.22
C ASN A 127 14.00 -2.10 17.87
N TRP A 128 12.87 -1.40 17.92
CA TRP A 128 12.29 -0.75 16.74
C TRP A 128 13.09 0.48 16.33
N VAL A 129 13.62 0.45 15.12
CA VAL A 129 14.38 1.53 14.50
C VAL A 129 13.81 1.84 13.11
N ILE A 130 14.02 3.08 12.63
CA ILE A 130 13.66 3.47 11.27
C ILE A 130 14.50 2.63 10.30
N ASP A 131 13.86 2.07 9.27
CA ASP A 131 14.54 1.29 8.25
C ASP A 131 15.53 2.17 7.45
N GLU A 132 16.71 1.63 7.17
CA GLU A 132 17.80 2.36 6.50
C GLU A 132 17.48 2.70 5.03
N LYS A 133 16.49 2.02 4.44
CA LYS A 133 15.97 2.33 3.11
C LYS A 133 15.27 3.69 3.04
N TYR A 134 14.87 4.26 4.18
CA TYR A 134 14.22 5.57 4.23
C TYR A 134 15.24 6.69 4.27
N ASN A 135 15.30 7.47 3.20
CA ASN A 135 15.95 8.78 3.23
C ASN A 135 15.06 9.83 3.95
N ALA A 136 15.61 11.02 4.20
CA ALA A 136 14.92 12.09 4.93
C ALA A 136 13.58 12.49 4.28
N ASN A 137 13.52 12.57 2.94
CA ASN A 137 12.31 12.94 2.22
C ASN A 137 11.24 11.85 2.28
N MET A 138 11.63 10.58 2.14
CA MET A 138 10.70 9.45 2.28
C MET A 138 10.13 9.38 3.70
N LEU A 139 10.98 9.60 4.70
CA LEU A 139 10.56 9.62 6.10
C LEU A 139 9.60 10.79 6.35
N ALA A 140 9.93 11.99 5.86
CA ALA A 140 9.07 13.15 5.96
C ALA A 140 7.72 12.91 5.29
N ALA A 141 7.72 12.35 4.07
CA ALA A 141 6.49 12.02 3.34
C ALA A 141 5.63 10.96 4.07
N ALA A 142 6.27 9.92 4.62
CA ALA A 142 5.58 8.89 5.41
C ALA A 142 4.96 9.47 6.68
N MET A 143 5.72 10.26 7.44
CA MET A 143 5.23 10.90 8.66
C MET A 143 4.14 11.93 8.39
N CYS A 144 4.26 12.70 7.30
CA CYS A 144 3.17 13.57 6.84
C CYS A 144 1.88 12.75 6.68
N LYS A 145 1.96 11.63 5.95
CA LYS A 145 0.79 10.79 5.69
C LYS A 145 0.19 10.19 6.96
N HIS A 146 1.02 9.74 7.92
CA HIS A 146 0.58 9.17 9.19
C HIS A 146 -0.07 10.18 10.15
N GLU A 147 0.28 11.45 10.04
CA GLU A 147 -0.26 12.53 10.88
C GLU A 147 -1.32 13.38 10.15
N GLY A 148 -1.70 13.01 8.92
CA GLY A 148 -2.74 13.70 8.15
C GLY A 148 -2.27 14.94 7.38
N PHE A 149 -0.97 15.17 7.29
CA PHE A 149 -0.37 16.27 6.52
C PHE A 149 -0.15 15.86 5.06
N LYS A 150 -0.20 16.86 4.18
CA LYS A 150 0.25 16.73 2.79
C LYS A 150 1.73 17.06 2.72
N PHE A 151 2.54 16.09 2.27
CA PHE A 151 3.95 16.32 1.97
C PHE A 151 4.09 17.36 0.85
N PHE A 152 4.76 18.46 1.16
CA PHE A 152 4.97 19.59 0.25
C PHE A 152 6.12 20.44 0.82
N PRO A 153 7.37 19.98 0.65
CA PRO A 153 8.51 20.66 1.25
C PRO A 153 8.74 22.02 0.61
N ASP A 154 8.93 23.03 1.46
CA ASP A 154 9.31 24.38 1.05
C ASP A 154 10.77 24.41 0.58
N ALA A 155 11.05 25.18 -0.48
CA ALA A 155 12.38 25.26 -1.07
C ALA A 155 13.35 26.17 -0.27
N GLY A 156 12.82 27.13 0.49
CA GLY A 156 13.60 28.07 1.30
C GLY A 156 13.57 27.80 2.80
N ILE A 157 12.51 27.16 3.31
CA ILE A 157 12.32 26.92 4.74
C ILE A 157 12.42 25.42 5.05
N TYR A 158 13.57 24.99 5.59
CA TYR A 158 13.91 23.57 5.77
C TYR A 158 12.95 22.79 6.68
N TRP A 159 12.30 23.46 7.64
CA TRP A 159 11.38 22.83 8.59
C TRP A 159 9.94 22.76 8.09
N LYS A 160 9.59 23.46 7.01
CA LYS A 160 8.26 23.37 6.37
C LYS A 160 8.24 22.22 5.36
N GLN A 161 8.20 20.97 5.85
CA GLN A 161 8.26 19.78 4.99
C GLN A 161 6.88 19.31 4.49
N GLY A 162 5.82 19.71 5.19
CA GLY A 162 4.44 19.44 4.80
C GLY A 162 3.48 20.35 5.55
N ARG A 163 2.21 20.32 5.13
CA ARG A 163 1.14 21.14 5.72
C ARG A 163 -0.19 20.40 5.80
N SER A 164 -0.95 20.67 6.85
CA SER A 164 -2.32 20.17 7.02
C SER A 164 -3.34 21.26 6.67
N THR A 165 -3.11 22.47 7.16
CA THR A 165 -3.86 23.70 6.83
C THR A 165 -2.92 24.77 6.27
N GLU A 166 -3.35 26.02 6.20
CA GLU A 166 -2.52 27.14 5.71
C GLU A 166 -1.41 27.53 6.71
N SER A 167 -1.61 27.29 8.00
CA SER A 167 -0.69 27.67 9.07
C SER A 167 -0.19 26.49 9.92
N ASP A 168 -0.61 25.25 9.62
CA ASP A 168 -0.18 24.05 10.33
C ASP A 168 0.85 23.24 9.54
N TYR A 169 2.07 23.15 10.06
CA TYR A 169 3.23 22.56 9.40
C TYR A 169 3.78 21.34 10.14
N ILE A 170 4.53 20.51 9.41
CA ILE A 170 5.24 19.35 9.97
C ILE A 170 6.72 19.39 9.60
N PHE A 171 7.58 19.15 10.59
CA PHE A 171 9.02 18.96 10.45
C PHE A 171 9.42 17.58 10.93
N VAL A 172 10.14 16.83 10.10
CA VAL A 172 10.55 15.46 10.37
C VAL A 172 12.06 15.36 10.30
N THR A 173 12.68 14.82 11.34
CA THR A 173 14.13 14.72 11.44
C THR A 173 14.60 13.46 12.17
N THR A 174 15.70 12.88 11.68
CA THR A 174 16.40 11.79 12.36
C THR A 174 17.45 12.28 13.36
N SER A 175 17.78 13.57 13.32
CA SER A 175 18.72 14.22 14.23
C SER A 175 18.10 14.43 15.61
N PHE A 176 18.97 14.55 16.62
CA PHE A 176 18.55 14.93 17.97
C PHE A 176 18.12 16.40 17.99
N VAL A 177 16.89 16.68 18.40
CA VAL A 177 16.37 18.05 18.50
C VAL A 177 16.69 18.63 19.88
N THR A 178 17.40 19.76 19.90
CA THR A 178 17.72 20.50 21.12
C THR A 178 16.71 21.61 21.40
N VAL A 179 16.76 22.18 22.61
CA VAL A 179 15.89 23.31 22.97
C VAL A 179 16.29 24.55 22.17
N GLU A 180 17.58 24.77 21.92
CA GLU A 180 18.07 25.91 21.14
C GLU A 180 17.62 25.83 19.67
N GLN A 181 17.59 24.62 19.09
CA GLN A 181 17.05 24.44 17.74
C GLN A 181 15.56 24.77 17.69
N LEU A 182 14.82 24.36 18.73
CA LEU A 182 13.39 24.61 18.84
C LEU A 182 13.09 26.11 18.95
N ASP A 183 13.86 26.83 19.77
CA ASP A 183 13.75 28.27 19.94
C ASP A 183 14.04 29.02 18.63
N LYS A 184 15.06 28.62 17.88
CA LYS A 184 15.35 29.20 16.54
C LYS A 184 14.22 29.00 15.54
N ILE A 185 13.63 27.80 15.49
CA ILE A 185 12.49 27.54 14.60
C ILE A 185 11.31 28.43 15.01
N HIS A 186 11.05 28.56 16.31
CA HIS A 186 9.97 29.41 16.82
C HIS A 186 10.15 30.90 16.46
N GLU A 187 11.39 31.41 16.50
CA GLU A 187 11.71 32.78 16.06
C GLU A 187 11.46 33.01 14.56
N GLU A 188 11.59 31.97 13.73
CA GLU A 188 11.30 32.03 12.29
C GLU A 188 9.80 31.85 11.96
N MET A 189 9.00 31.30 12.89
CA MET A 189 7.57 31.07 12.71
C MET A 189 6.78 32.37 12.76
N LYS A 190 5.69 32.42 12.00
CA LYS A 190 4.69 33.50 12.14
C LYS A 190 3.77 33.22 13.33
N GLY A 191 3.18 34.27 13.89
CA GLY A 191 2.42 34.19 15.15
C GLY A 191 1.17 33.30 15.12
N ASP A 192 0.63 32.99 13.93
CA ASP A 192 -0.52 32.13 13.71
C ASP A 192 -0.15 30.70 13.27
N GLU A 193 1.14 30.40 13.16
CA GLU A 193 1.64 29.10 12.72
C GLU A 193 1.72 28.10 13.88
N SER A 194 1.37 26.84 13.59
CA SER A 194 1.63 25.68 14.44
C SER A 194 2.59 24.72 13.75
N LEU A 195 3.37 24.00 14.56
CA LEU A 195 4.37 23.06 14.07
C LEU A 195 4.34 21.74 14.83
N LEU A 196 4.24 20.64 14.08
CA LEU A 196 4.49 19.29 14.58
C LEU A 196 5.91 18.84 14.22
N ILE A 197 6.75 18.64 15.23
CA ILE A 197 8.09 18.07 15.05
C ILE A 197 8.07 16.58 15.35
N CYS A 198 8.34 15.77 14.34
CA CYS A 198 8.55 14.32 14.46
C CYS A 198 10.05 14.03 14.46
N ALA A 199 10.61 13.73 15.63
CA ALA A 199 12.04 13.49 15.78
C ALA A 199 12.34 12.05 16.20
N LYS A 200 13.53 11.53 15.87
CA LYS A 200 14.03 10.26 16.44
C LYS A 200 14.24 10.37 17.95
N ALA A 201 14.82 11.49 18.38
CA ALA A 201 15.06 11.82 19.78
C ALA A 201 15.09 13.35 19.96
N PHE A 202 14.79 13.82 21.17
CA PHE A 202 14.78 15.24 21.51
C PHE A 202 15.08 15.44 23.01
N ALA A 203 15.53 16.64 23.38
CA ALA A 203 15.81 17.00 24.75
C ALA A 203 14.53 17.07 25.62
N PRO A 204 14.55 16.66 26.90
CA PRO A 204 13.35 16.65 27.75
C PRO A 204 12.62 18.00 27.82
N GLY A 205 13.36 19.11 27.76
CA GLY A 205 12.80 20.47 27.76
C GLY A 205 11.97 20.85 26.53
N CYS A 206 11.95 20.03 25.47
CA CYS A 206 11.23 20.37 24.23
C CYS A 206 9.71 20.17 24.30
N LYS A 207 9.18 19.33 25.19
CA LYS A 207 7.75 18.91 25.16
C LYS A 207 6.75 20.02 25.48
N GLU A 208 7.19 21.07 26.15
CA GLU A 208 6.32 22.13 26.68
C GLU A 208 6.97 23.51 26.53
N ARG A 209 7.97 23.63 25.65
CA ARG A 209 8.76 24.86 25.49
C ARG A 209 7.95 25.99 24.85
N HIS A 210 7.22 25.68 23.78
CA HIS A 210 6.38 26.62 23.03
C HIS A 210 5.00 26.03 22.84
N SER A 211 3.95 26.83 23.08
CA SER A 211 2.56 26.36 23.03
C SER A 211 2.09 25.96 21.62
N ASN A 212 2.68 26.54 20.57
CA ASN A 212 2.37 26.28 19.17
C ASN A 212 3.31 25.25 18.51
N ILE A 213 4.23 24.63 19.27
CA ILE A 213 5.10 23.57 18.75
C ILE A 213 4.89 22.28 19.54
N THR A 214 4.49 21.21 18.84
CA THR A 214 4.35 19.87 19.41
C THR A 214 5.51 18.99 18.98
N VAL A 215 6.22 18.36 19.92
CA VAL A 215 7.34 17.46 19.62
C VAL A 215 7.00 16.00 19.98
N LYS A 216 7.10 15.09 19.01
CA LYS A 216 6.79 13.66 19.17
C LYS A 216 7.94 12.77 18.69
N LYS A 217 8.06 11.56 19.28
CA LYS A 217 9.08 10.56 18.90
C LYS A 217 8.55 9.63 17.81
N ILE A 218 9.25 9.54 16.67
CA ILE A 218 8.79 8.77 15.50
C ILE A 218 8.42 7.31 15.84
N PRO A 219 9.30 6.45 16.41
CA PRO A 219 8.93 5.06 16.59
C PRO A 219 7.69 4.89 17.48
N GLN A 220 7.58 5.69 18.55
CA GLN A 220 6.43 5.63 19.46
C GLN A 220 5.11 6.09 18.80
N MET A 221 5.17 7.02 17.85
CA MET A 221 3.99 7.48 17.11
C MET A 221 3.39 6.39 16.23
N VAL A 222 4.23 5.56 15.61
CA VAL A 222 3.76 4.60 14.61
C VAL A 222 3.52 3.22 15.19
N LEU A 223 4.25 2.82 16.25
CA LEU A 223 4.11 1.50 16.89
C LEU A 223 2.71 1.24 17.47
N GLY A 224 1.96 2.28 17.85
CA GLY A 224 0.58 2.14 18.32
C GLY A 224 -0.47 2.18 17.20
N LYS A 225 -0.08 2.50 15.96
CA LYS A 225 -1.01 2.72 14.84
C LYS A 225 -0.99 1.59 13.81
N CYS A 226 0.08 0.81 13.74
CA CYS A 226 0.29 -0.19 12.69
C CYS A 226 0.98 -1.44 13.21
N GLU A 227 0.79 -2.57 12.53
CA GLU A 227 1.61 -3.76 12.69
C GLU A 227 2.86 -3.67 11.81
N PHE A 228 4.00 -4.16 12.30
CA PHE A 228 5.29 -4.08 11.61
C PHE A 228 6.01 -5.43 11.61
N GLY A 229 6.87 -5.65 10.62
CA GLY A 229 7.75 -6.82 10.56
C GLY A 229 7.03 -8.14 10.32
N LYS A 230 5.82 -8.11 9.74
CA LYS A 230 5.17 -9.29 9.19
C LYS A 230 5.56 -9.43 7.72
N ASP A 231 6.52 -10.31 7.46
CA ASP A 231 6.92 -10.66 6.10
C ASP A 231 6.01 -11.75 5.49
N ASN A 232 5.16 -12.39 6.32
CA ASN A 232 4.32 -13.51 5.93
C ASN A 232 2.81 -13.22 6.14
N TYR A 233 1.99 -13.70 5.20
CA TYR A 233 0.53 -13.78 5.32
C TYR A 233 0.16 -15.07 6.06
N ASP A 234 0.51 -15.16 7.35
CA ASP A 234 -0.05 -16.20 8.20
C ASP A 234 -1.50 -15.82 8.50
N LEU A 235 -2.39 -16.17 7.56
CA LEU A 235 -3.82 -16.16 7.84
C LEU A 235 -4.03 -17.15 8.99
N ASN A 236 -4.64 -16.68 10.09
CA ASN A 236 -5.20 -17.57 11.10
C ASN A 236 -6.37 -18.33 10.46
N ILE A 237 -6.07 -19.32 9.63
CA ILE A 237 -7.04 -20.27 9.12
C ILE A 237 -7.33 -21.18 10.31
N ILE A 238 -8.37 -20.80 11.07
CA ILE A 238 -9.02 -21.75 11.97
C ILE A 238 -9.50 -22.86 11.04
N LYS A 239 -8.85 -24.03 11.10
CA LYS A 239 -9.37 -25.23 10.45
C LYS A 239 -10.77 -25.42 11.03
N ALA A 240 -11.79 -25.39 10.19
CA ALA A 240 -13.10 -25.89 10.60
C ALA A 240 -12.87 -27.31 11.12
N GLU A 241 -13.31 -27.57 12.36
CA GLU A 241 -13.32 -28.92 12.89
C GLU A 241 -14.10 -29.78 11.91
N ASN A 242 -13.49 -30.89 11.48
CA ASN A 242 -14.20 -31.87 10.67
C ASN A 242 -15.33 -32.41 11.56
N ASP A 243 -16.57 -32.08 11.23
CA ASP A 243 -17.71 -32.86 11.69
C ASP A 243 -17.59 -34.23 11.02
N GLU A 244 -16.83 -35.13 11.66
CA GLU A 244 -16.85 -36.55 11.35
C GLU A 244 -18.23 -37.09 11.75
N ASP A 245 -19.03 -37.35 10.72
CA ASP A 245 -20.02 -38.42 10.59
C ASP A 245 -20.88 -38.75 11.83
N THR A 246 -22.14 -38.30 11.79
CA THR A 246 -23.23 -39.06 12.42
C THR A 246 -24.35 -39.25 11.41
N ILE A 247 -24.32 -40.37 10.69
CA ILE A 247 -25.51 -41.05 10.15
C ILE A 247 -25.46 -42.49 10.64
#